data_AF-A0A7C7QM17-F1
#
_entry.id   AF-A0A7C7QM17-F1
#
_cell.length_a   1.000
_cell.length_b   1.000
_cell.length_c   1.000
_cell.angle_alpha   90.00
_cell.angle_beta   90.00
_cell.angle_gamma   90.00
#
_symmetry.space_group_name_H-M   'P 1'
#
loop_
_entity.id
_entity.type
_entity.pdbx_description
1 polymer ?
#
loop_
_entity_poly.entity_id
_entity_poly.type
_entity_poly.pdbx_seq_one_letter_code
_entity_poly.pdbx_strand_id
1 'polypeptide(L)'
;MREGDQTAQAGQVLEGISVEPQVLVIGGGWVGLKAAYELSQYYKVILVESGSDLGGRMPVQVIVSGEKEELEHLLKKVMENGQIDILLETRLLDTSGMPGGFSIQLGKDGEIQERRIGAIVVAKEVLSTPLVEDYGIGPSAKNILTQSQIESVLACPEEKENLFGQEAKEVIFLVGLKQEGNPLMMERAMLCALEIQRMEGCNASVITGNVKLA
;
A
#
# COMPACT_ATOMS: atom_id res chain seq x y z
N MET A 1 29.25 69.71 -24.09
CA MET A 1 29.27 68.62 -25.08
C MET A 1 29.92 67.39 -24.47
N ARG A 2 29.11 66.43 -24.01
CA ARG A 2 29.15 65.00 -24.35
C ARG A 2 28.01 64.31 -23.58
N GLU A 3 27.13 63.69 -24.35
CA GLU A 3 25.95 62.90 -23.98
C GLU A 3 26.32 61.52 -23.40
N GLY A 4 25.32 60.83 -22.84
CA GLY A 4 25.32 59.38 -22.55
C GLY A 4 25.03 59.10 -21.07
N ASP A 5 23.79 59.05 -20.59
CA ASP A 5 22.70 58.08 -20.85
C ASP A 5 22.87 56.74 -20.12
N GLN A 6 21.89 56.45 -19.24
CA GLN A 6 21.36 55.11 -18.84
C GLN A 6 22.36 54.05 -18.30
N THR A 7 22.06 53.19 -17.32
CA THR A 7 20.80 52.55 -16.94
C THR A 7 21.00 51.86 -15.59
N ALA A 8 19.94 51.82 -14.79
CA ALA A 8 19.74 50.83 -13.74
C ALA A 8 19.81 49.40 -14.31
N GLN A 9 20.25 48.43 -13.50
CA GLN A 9 19.82 47.02 -13.49
C GLN A 9 20.69 46.26 -12.48
N ALA A 10 20.20 45.33 -11.67
CA ALA A 10 18.85 44.87 -11.44
C ALA A 10 18.87 44.24 -10.04
N GLY A 11 17.85 44.53 -9.23
CA GLY A 11 17.56 43.71 -8.07
C GLY A 11 17.40 42.26 -8.54
N GLN A 12 18.17 41.36 -7.95
CA GLN A 12 17.87 39.93 -8.05
C GLN A 12 16.56 39.70 -7.33
N VAL A 13 15.47 39.73 -8.09
CA VAL A 13 14.20 39.14 -7.69
C VAL A 13 14.48 37.64 -7.66
N LEU A 14 14.62 37.09 -6.45
CA LEU A 14 14.30 35.69 -6.24
C LEU A 14 12.80 35.58 -6.51
N GLU A 15 12.42 35.31 -7.75
CA GLU A 15 11.03 35.02 -8.10
C GLU A 15 10.63 33.79 -7.28
N GLY A 16 9.73 34.03 -6.32
CA GLY A 16 9.13 32.96 -5.55
C GLY A 16 8.46 32.00 -6.52
N ILE A 17 8.97 30.77 -6.61
CA ILE A 17 8.33 29.71 -7.39
C ILE A 17 6.92 29.56 -6.82
N SER A 18 5.91 29.93 -7.61
CA SER A 18 4.52 29.76 -7.22
C SER A 18 4.24 28.26 -7.15
N VAL A 19 4.04 27.76 -5.93
CA VAL A 19 3.73 26.35 -5.68
C VAL A 19 2.23 26.12 -5.85
N GLU A 20 1.86 25.12 -6.65
CA GLU A 20 0.47 24.69 -6.76
C GLU A 20 0.03 23.99 -5.45
N PRO A 21 -0.98 24.51 -4.72
CA PRO A 21 -1.38 24.00 -3.40
C PRO A 21 -2.23 22.72 -3.45
N GLN A 22 -2.07 21.91 -4.50
CA GLN A 22 -2.77 20.66 -4.71
C GLN A 22 -1.80 19.48 -4.75
N VAL A 23 -2.15 18.40 -4.05
CA VAL A 23 -1.33 17.18 -3.94
C VAL A 23 -2.04 16.00 -4.61
N LEU A 24 -1.34 15.27 -5.47
CA LEU A 24 -1.82 14.00 -6.00
C LEU A 24 -1.40 12.86 -5.07
N VAL A 25 -2.34 12.01 -4.67
CA VAL A 25 -2.10 10.75 -3.96
C VAL A 25 -2.50 9.60 -4.88
N ILE A 26 -1.59 8.66 -5.13
CA ILE A 26 -1.80 7.53 -6.02
C ILE A 26 -1.96 6.24 -5.21
N GLY A 27 -3.13 5.62 -5.32
CA GLY A 27 -3.52 4.39 -4.63
C GLY A 27 -4.56 4.67 -3.54
N GLY A 28 -5.72 4.02 -3.64
CA GLY A 28 -6.86 4.12 -2.72
C GLY A 28 -6.87 3.08 -1.60
N GLY A 29 -5.75 2.39 -1.37
CA GLY A 29 -5.58 1.46 -0.25
C GLY A 29 -5.35 2.17 1.10
N TRP A 30 -5.11 1.41 2.16
CA TRP A 30 -4.91 1.91 3.53
C TRP A 30 -3.90 3.06 3.61
N VAL A 31 -2.72 2.88 3.02
CA VAL A 31 -1.63 3.88 3.04
C VAL A 31 -2.05 5.16 2.33
N GLY A 32 -2.73 5.03 1.18
CA GLY A 32 -3.18 6.17 0.39
C GLY A 32 -4.32 6.92 1.03
N LEU A 33 -5.28 6.22 1.64
CA LEU A 33 -6.36 6.83 2.42
C LEU A 33 -5.82 7.64 3.60
N LYS A 34 -4.84 7.09 4.33
CA LYS A 34 -4.22 7.77 5.46
C LYS A 34 -3.43 8.99 5.00
N ALA A 35 -2.65 8.87 3.93
CA ALA A 35 -1.93 10.00 3.34
C ALA A 35 -2.88 11.11 2.87
N ALA A 36 -3.95 10.75 2.15
CA ALA A 36 -4.94 11.69 1.66
C ALA A 36 -5.65 12.41 2.82
N TYR A 37 -6.06 11.68 3.86
CA TYR A 37 -6.72 12.26 5.03
C TYR A 37 -5.82 13.27 5.77
N GLU A 38 -4.56 12.90 6.05
CA GLU A 38 -3.63 13.79 6.76
C GLU A 38 -3.28 15.03 5.92
N LEU A 39 -3.08 14.87 4.61
CA LEU A 39 -2.79 16.00 3.71
C LEU A 39 -3.97 16.94 3.52
N SER A 40 -5.19 16.40 3.53
CA SER A 40 -6.43 17.18 3.34
C SER A 40 -6.69 18.22 4.43
N GLN A 41 -6.00 18.13 5.56
CA GLN A 41 -6.07 19.14 6.63
C GLN A 41 -5.38 20.46 6.22
N TYR A 42 -4.50 20.43 5.22
CA TYR A 42 -3.64 21.55 4.84
C TYR A 42 -3.72 21.90 3.35
N TYR A 43 -4.03 20.92 2.49
CA TYR A 43 -3.99 21.06 1.04
C TYR A 43 -5.21 20.43 0.37
N LYS A 44 -5.52 20.85 -0.86
CA LYS A 44 -6.43 20.09 -1.71
C LYS A 44 -5.75 18.82 -2.17
N VAL A 45 -6.45 17.70 -2.10
CA VAL A 45 -5.92 16.39 -2.45
C VAL A 45 -6.70 15.83 -3.64
N ILE A 46 -6.00 15.30 -4.65
CA ILE A 46 -6.58 14.41 -5.65
C ILE A 46 -6.15 13.01 -5.27
N LEU A 47 -7.10 12.15 -4.92
CA LEU A 47 -6.85 10.74 -4.65
C LEU A 47 -7.26 9.93 -5.89
N VAL A 48 -6.29 9.29 -6.55
CA VAL A 48 -6.55 8.43 -7.72
C VAL A 48 -6.46 6.95 -7.31
N GLU A 49 -7.48 6.18 -7.69
CA GLU A 49 -7.48 4.71 -7.59
C GLU A 49 -7.84 4.11 -8.95
N SER A 50 -7.08 3.09 -9.32
CA SER A 50 -7.21 2.36 -10.58
C SER A 50 -8.41 1.41 -10.64
N GLY A 51 -8.94 0.99 -9.49
CA GLY A 51 -10.15 0.17 -9.35
C GLY A 51 -11.42 0.99 -9.11
N SER A 52 -12.54 0.27 -9.01
CA SER A 52 -13.89 0.82 -8.77
C SER A 52 -14.16 1.19 -7.31
N ASP A 53 -13.29 0.79 -6.38
CA ASP A 53 -13.54 0.89 -4.94
C ASP A 53 -12.27 1.32 -4.19
N LEU A 54 -12.47 2.00 -3.05
CA LEU A 54 -11.43 2.35 -2.10
C LEU A 54 -11.24 1.25 -1.04
N GLY A 55 -10.13 1.31 -0.31
CA GLY A 55 -9.80 0.43 0.80
C GLY A 55 -8.69 -0.57 0.48
N GLY A 56 -8.52 -0.91 -0.80
CA GLY A 56 -7.45 -1.83 -1.24
C GLY A 56 -7.47 -3.17 -0.52
N ARG A 57 -6.30 -3.80 -0.40
CA ARG A 57 -6.09 -4.95 0.48
C ARG A 57 -5.52 -4.44 1.80
N MET A 58 -6.29 -4.57 2.89
CA MET A 58 -5.80 -4.26 4.22
C MET A 58 -4.41 -4.89 4.47
N PRO A 59 -3.41 -4.09 4.89
CA PRO A 59 -2.14 -4.65 5.32
C PRO A 59 -2.40 -5.67 6.41
N VAL A 60 -1.74 -6.82 6.35
CA VAL A 60 -1.98 -7.91 7.31
C VAL A 60 -1.74 -7.46 8.75
N GLN A 61 -0.86 -6.49 8.98
CA GLN A 61 -0.67 -5.88 10.30
C GLN A 61 -1.94 -5.26 10.85
N VAL A 62 -2.74 -4.59 10.01
CA VAL A 62 -4.03 -3.98 10.35
C VAL A 62 -5.12 -5.04 10.57
N ILE A 63 -5.03 -6.18 9.85
CA ILE A 63 -5.90 -7.34 10.06
C ILE A 63 -5.57 -8.01 11.41
N VAL A 64 -4.29 -8.18 11.71
CA VAL A 64 -3.78 -8.83 12.93
C VAL A 64 -3.96 -7.95 14.18
N SER A 65 -3.89 -6.62 14.04
CA SER A 65 -4.17 -5.67 15.13
C SER A 65 -5.67 -5.50 15.42
N GLY A 66 -6.57 -6.03 14.59
CA GLY A 66 -8.02 -5.88 14.75
C GLY A 66 -8.57 -4.52 14.29
N GLU A 67 -7.80 -3.74 13.54
CA GLU A 67 -8.11 -2.36 13.13
C GLU A 67 -9.06 -2.28 11.92
N LYS A 68 -9.91 -3.29 11.68
CA LYS A 68 -10.90 -3.26 10.58
C LYS A 68 -11.88 -2.10 10.74
N GLU A 69 -12.28 -1.82 11.97
CA GLU A 69 -13.14 -0.68 12.32
C GLU A 69 -12.45 0.66 12.01
N GLU A 70 -11.13 0.73 12.11
CA GLU A 70 -10.37 1.94 11.78
C GLU A 70 -10.41 2.23 10.27
N LEU A 71 -10.38 1.21 9.42
CA LEU A 71 -10.49 1.38 7.97
C LEU A 71 -11.86 1.92 7.58
N GLU A 72 -12.93 1.33 8.11
CA GLU A 72 -14.29 1.80 7.83
C GLU A 72 -14.47 3.25 8.26
N HIS A 73 -13.93 3.61 9.43
CA HIS A 73 -13.95 4.97 9.93
C HIS A 73 -13.09 5.94 9.08
N LEU A 74 -11.90 5.51 8.64
CA LEU A 74 -11.03 6.31 7.76
C LEU A 74 -11.67 6.52 6.38
N LEU A 75 -12.26 5.48 5.79
CA LEU A 75 -12.99 5.56 4.52
C LEU A 75 -14.09 6.60 4.61
N LYS A 76 -14.92 6.54 5.65
CA LYS A 76 -16.00 7.51 5.88
C LYS A 76 -15.45 8.94 5.95
N LYS A 77 -14.39 9.14 6.74
CA LYS A 77 -13.72 10.44 6.87
C LYS A 77 -13.17 10.96 5.54
N VAL A 78 -12.61 10.09 4.70
CA VAL A 78 -12.08 10.48 3.38
C VAL A 78 -13.21 10.83 2.42
N MET A 79 -14.27 10.01 2.36
CA MET A 79 -15.41 10.22 1.46
C MET A 79 -16.22 11.47 1.79
N GLU A 80 -16.33 11.82 3.07
CA GLU A 80 -17.07 13.01 3.53
C GLU A 80 -16.23 14.29 3.49
N ASN A 81 -14.95 14.22 3.10
CA ASN A 81 -14.03 15.35 3.14
C ASN A 81 -14.01 16.14 1.83
N GLY A 82 -14.57 17.35 1.85
CA GLY A 82 -14.62 18.25 0.68
C GLY A 82 -13.27 18.80 0.19
N GLN A 83 -12.16 18.52 0.87
CA GLN A 83 -10.80 18.83 0.39
C GLN A 83 -10.19 17.70 -0.45
N ILE A 84 -10.84 16.54 -0.51
CA ILE A 84 -10.35 15.36 -1.24
C ILE A 84 -11.24 15.13 -2.47
N ASP A 85 -10.65 15.27 -3.65
CA ASP A 85 -11.24 14.88 -4.93
C ASP A 85 -10.89 13.41 -5.21
N ILE A 86 -11.88 12.53 -5.16
CA ILE A 86 -11.69 11.08 -5.29
C ILE A 86 -11.99 10.66 -6.73
N LEU A 87 -10.97 10.13 -7.41
CA LEU A 87 -11.05 9.69 -8.79
C LEU A 87 -10.83 8.17 -8.87
N LEU A 88 -11.95 7.44 -8.91
CA LEU A 88 -11.99 6.00 -9.15
C LEU A 88 -11.82 5.66 -10.64
N GLU A 89 -11.37 4.44 -10.91
CA GLU A 89 -11.06 3.94 -12.26
C GLU A 89 -10.09 4.86 -13.03
N THR A 90 -9.24 5.57 -12.28
CA THR A 90 -8.37 6.61 -12.81
C THR A 90 -6.91 6.24 -12.56
N ARG A 91 -6.05 6.46 -13.57
CA ARG A 91 -4.62 6.18 -13.48
C ARG A 91 -3.80 7.36 -13.93
N LEU A 92 -2.65 7.55 -13.30
CA LEU A 92 -1.64 8.47 -13.80
C LEU A 92 -0.99 7.88 -15.05
N LEU A 93 -1.08 8.60 -16.18
CA LEU A 93 -0.52 8.20 -17.47
C LEU A 93 0.85 8.83 -17.72
N ASP A 94 1.00 10.11 -17.40
CA ASP A 94 2.23 10.86 -17.62
C ASP A 94 2.44 11.96 -16.57
N THR A 95 3.71 12.30 -16.33
CA THR A 95 4.12 13.39 -15.44
C THR A 95 5.30 14.15 -16.01
N SER A 96 5.24 15.47 -15.94
CA SER A 96 6.33 16.37 -16.33
C SER A 96 6.43 17.56 -15.38
N GLY A 97 7.55 18.30 -15.46
CA GLY A 97 7.80 19.45 -14.61
C GLY A 97 8.72 19.15 -13.43
N MET A 98 8.55 19.91 -12.34
CA MET A 98 9.43 19.86 -11.16
C MET A 98 8.63 20.04 -9.86
N PRO A 99 9.21 19.70 -8.69
CA PRO A 99 8.56 19.91 -7.40
C PRO A 99 8.00 21.34 -7.27
N GLY A 100 6.73 21.42 -6.88
CA GLY A 100 5.97 22.68 -6.78
C GLY A 100 5.14 23.03 -8.03
N GLY A 101 5.37 22.38 -9.17
CA GLY A 101 4.65 22.71 -10.42
C GLY A 101 4.69 21.59 -11.45
N PHE A 102 4.21 20.40 -11.08
CA PHE A 102 4.03 19.29 -12.01
C PHE A 102 2.82 19.49 -12.91
N SER A 103 2.94 19.03 -14.15
CA SER A 103 1.82 18.79 -15.06
C SER A 103 1.61 17.29 -15.18
N ILE A 104 0.40 16.82 -14.93
CA ILE A 104 0.04 15.40 -14.92
C ILE A 104 -1.07 15.11 -15.91
N GLN A 105 -1.06 13.90 -16.47
CA GLN A 105 -2.15 13.36 -17.28
C GLN A 105 -2.82 12.20 -16.54
N LEU A 106 -4.10 12.35 -16.24
CA LEU A 106 -4.92 11.31 -15.61
C LEU A 106 -5.82 10.68 -16.66
N GLY A 107 -5.82 9.35 -16.73
CA GLY A 107 -6.64 8.57 -17.66
C GLY A 107 -7.81 7.91 -16.94
N LYS A 108 -9.01 8.04 -17.50
CA LYS A 108 -10.23 7.34 -17.07
C LYS A 108 -11.08 7.01 -18.30
N ASP A 109 -11.48 5.76 -18.48
CA ASP A 109 -12.37 5.32 -19.57
C ASP A 109 -11.92 5.76 -20.98
N GLY A 110 -10.60 5.86 -21.20
CA GLY A 110 -10.02 6.33 -22.47
C GLY A 110 -9.98 7.87 -22.63
N GLU A 111 -10.56 8.61 -21.70
CA GLU A 111 -10.43 10.07 -21.61
C GLU A 111 -9.15 10.45 -20.85
N ILE A 112 -8.55 11.57 -21.25
CA ILE A 112 -7.35 12.13 -20.61
C ILE A 112 -7.70 13.49 -20.03
N GLN A 113 -7.40 13.67 -18.74
CA GLN A 113 -7.55 14.92 -18.02
C GLN A 113 -6.19 15.45 -17.58
N GLU A 114 -5.87 16.68 -17.99
CA GLU A 114 -4.67 17.37 -17.56
C GLU A 114 -4.91 18.16 -16.27
N ARG A 115 -3.99 18.04 -15.31
CA ARG A 115 -4.01 18.79 -14.05
C ARG A 115 -2.61 19.35 -13.74
N ARG A 116 -2.56 20.44 -12.99
CA ARG A 116 -1.32 20.91 -12.35
C ARG A 116 -1.40 20.64 -10.86
N ILE A 117 -0.26 20.24 -10.28
CA ILE A 117 -0.14 19.85 -8.87
C ILE A 117 1.25 20.20 -8.35
N GLY A 118 1.35 20.46 -7.05
CA GLY A 118 2.62 20.82 -6.40
C GLY A 118 3.45 19.61 -5.98
N ALA A 119 2.78 18.52 -5.61
CA ALA A 119 3.43 17.31 -5.11
C ALA A 119 2.69 16.04 -5.52
N ILE A 120 3.43 14.93 -5.58
CA ILE A 120 2.93 13.58 -5.86
C ILE A 120 3.34 12.66 -4.71
N VAL A 121 2.37 11.91 -4.19
CA VAL A 121 2.58 10.85 -3.21
C VAL A 121 2.20 9.52 -3.85
N VAL A 122 3.14 8.58 -3.88
CA VAL A 122 2.90 7.23 -4.38
C VAL A 122 2.64 6.31 -3.19
N ALA A 123 1.39 5.88 -3.03
CA ALA A 123 0.91 5.14 -1.86
C ALA A 123 0.28 3.79 -2.26
N LYS A 124 0.90 3.10 -3.22
CA LYS A 124 0.43 1.78 -3.67
C LYS A 124 0.78 0.72 -2.63
N GLU A 125 -0.18 -0.13 -2.31
CA GLU A 125 0.02 -1.24 -1.37
C GLU A 125 0.96 -2.30 -1.94
N VAL A 126 1.66 -2.98 -1.02
CA VAL A 126 2.51 -4.12 -1.37
C VAL A 126 1.62 -5.32 -1.67
N LEU A 127 1.63 -5.76 -2.93
CA LEU A 127 1.01 -7.02 -3.31
C LEU A 127 1.99 -8.16 -3.03
N SER A 128 1.53 -9.16 -2.27
CA SER A 128 2.24 -10.43 -2.11
C SER A 128 1.59 -11.50 -2.96
N THR A 129 2.39 -12.17 -3.78
CA THR A 129 1.98 -13.34 -4.57
C THR A 129 2.57 -14.60 -3.94
N PRO A 130 1.78 -15.65 -3.73
CA PRO A 130 2.30 -16.93 -3.25
C PRO A 130 3.29 -17.54 -4.25
N LEU A 131 4.42 -18.04 -3.77
CA LEU A 131 5.49 -18.66 -4.59
C LEU A 131 5.27 -20.16 -4.80
N VAL A 132 4.01 -20.61 -4.82
CA VAL A 132 3.66 -22.05 -4.84
C VAL A 132 4.24 -22.72 -6.09
N GLU A 133 4.08 -22.09 -7.26
CA GLU A 133 4.63 -22.60 -8.53
C GLU A 133 6.17 -22.54 -8.54
N ASP A 134 6.78 -21.49 -8.00
CA ASP A 134 8.25 -21.36 -7.92
C ASP A 134 8.88 -22.42 -7.01
N TYR A 135 8.13 -22.92 -6.04
CA TYR A 135 8.51 -24.04 -5.19
C TYR A 135 8.27 -25.40 -5.86
N GLY A 136 7.78 -25.43 -7.11
CA GLY A 136 7.49 -26.66 -7.85
C GLY A 136 6.24 -27.40 -7.33
N ILE A 137 5.40 -26.72 -6.56
CA ILE A 137 4.18 -27.29 -6.01
C ILE A 137 3.07 -27.10 -7.05
N GLY A 138 2.62 -28.20 -7.64
CA GLY A 138 1.57 -28.17 -8.66
C GLY A 138 0.18 -27.87 -8.09
N PRO A 139 -0.77 -27.45 -8.96
CA PRO A 139 -2.13 -27.05 -8.55
C PRO A 139 -2.97 -28.19 -7.93
N SER A 140 -2.55 -29.45 -8.11
CA SER A 140 -3.21 -30.62 -7.52
C SER A 140 -2.67 -31.00 -6.13
N ALA A 141 -1.68 -30.27 -5.61
CA ALA A 141 -1.16 -30.50 -4.27
C ALA A 141 -2.24 -30.21 -3.22
N LYS A 142 -2.46 -31.17 -2.33
CA LYS A 142 -3.38 -31.02 -1.19
C LYS A 142 -2.61 -30.48 0.02
N ASN A 143 -3.32 -29.92 0.99
CA ASN A 143 -2.76 -29.41 2.25
C ASN A 143 -1.76 -28.26 2.05
N ILE A 144 -1.96 -27.44 1.00
CA ILE A 144 -1.17 -26.24 0.74
C ILE A 144 -2.05 -25.03 1.05
N LEU A 145 -1.58 -24.20 1.97
CA LEU A 145 -2.19 -22.92 2.29
C LEU A 145 -1.19 -21.82 2.00
N THR A 146 -1.67 -20.74 1.39
CA THR A 146 -0.92 -19.49 1.31
C THR A 146 -0.84 -18.83 2.69
N GLN A 147 0.14 -17.94 2.89
CA GLN A 147 0.29 -17.21 4.14
C GLN A 147 -1.01 -16.51 4.58
N SER A 148 -1.71 -15.85 3.65
CA SER A 148 -2.99 -15.19 3.97
C SER A 148 -4.13 -16.17 4.29
N GLN A 149 -4.12 -17.37 3.70
CA GLN A 149 -5.13 -18.39 4.01
C GLN A 149 -4.95 -18.97 5.41
N ILE A 150 -3.71 -19.31 5.81
CA ILE A 150 -3.47 -19.82 7.16
C ILE A 150 -3.77 -18.76 8.21
N GLU A 151 -3.43 -17.50 7.96
CA GLU A 151 -3.83 -16.38 8.84
C GLU A 151 -5.34 -16.26 8.98
N SER A 152 -6.10 -16.41 7.88
CA SER A 152 -7.57 -16.36 7.93
C SER A 152 -8.15 -17.52 8.76
N VAL A 153 -7.60 -18.72 8.58
CA VAL A 153 -7.98 -19.90 9.37
C VAL A 153 -7.70 -19.66 10.86
N LEU A 154 -6.52 -19.15 11.21
CA LEU A 154 -6.14 -18.90 12.59
C LEU A 154 -6.99 -17.79 13.25
N ALA A 155 -7.39 -16.77 12.48
CA ALA A 155 -8.25 -15.69 12.94
C ALA A 155 -9.72 -16.10 13.15
N CYS A 156 -10.17 -17.20 12.52
CA CYS A 156 -11.53 -17.71 12.63
C CYS A 156 -11.59 -18.94 13.56
N PRO A 157 -12.20 -18.85 14.76
CA PRO A 157 -12.22 -19.96 15.72
C PRO A 157 -12.81 -21.26 15.16
N GLU A 158 -13.85 -21.18 14.33
CA GLU A 158 -14.49 -22.34 13.71
C GLU A 158 -13.55 -23.02 12.69
N GLU A 159 -12.91 -22.25 11.81
CA GLU A 159 -11.96 -22.81 10.83
C GLU A 159 -10.72 -23.38 11.51
N LYS A 160 -10.23 -22.70 12.55
CA LYS A 160 -9.11 -23.16 13.37
C LYS A 160 -9.41 -24.50 14.04
N GLU A 161 -10.57 -24.65 14.67
CA GLU A 161 -11.01 -25.92 15.26
C GLU A 161 -11.16 -27.01 14.19
N ASN A 162 -11.73 -26.68 13.04
CA ASN A 162 -11.88 -27.62 11.94
C ASN A 162 -10.53 -28.14 11.41
N LEU A 163 -9.49 -27.30 11.35
CA LEU A 163 -8.19 -27.68 10.81
C LEU A 163 -7.26 -28.33 11.85
N PHE A 164 -7.25 -27.82 13.08
CA PHE A 164 -6.29 -28.18 14.12
C PHE A 164 -6.91 -28.95 15.32
N GLY A 165 -8.23 -28.97 15.49
CA GLY A 165 -8.88 -29.55 16.67
C GLY A 165 -8.99 -31.08 16.67
N GLN A 166 -8.94 -31.72 15.48
CA GLN A 166 -9.16 -33.17 15.37
C GLN A 166 -7.89 -33.99 15.58
N GLU A 167 -6.73 -33.50 15.13
CA GLU A 167 -5.47 -34.23 15.12
C GLU A 167 -4.28 -33.28 15.18
N ALA A 168 -3.21 -33.72 15.85
CA ALA A 168 -1.90 -33.11 15.81
C ALA A 168 -1.41 -32.89 14.37
N LYS A 169 -0.96 -31.67 14.04
CA LYS A 169 -0.45 -31.31 12.70
C LYS A 169 1.01 -30.89 12.74
N GLU A 170 1.76 -31.29 11.72
CA GLU A 170 3.06 -30.71 11.40
C GLU A 170 2.88 -29.69 10.27
N VAL A 171 3.23 -28.42 10.54
CA VAL A 171 3.08 -27.32 9.60
C VAL A 171 4.45 -26.78 9.22
N ILE A 172 4.75 -26.73 7.93
CA ILE A 172 6.01 -26.23 7.41
C ILE A 172 5.74 -24.93 6.64
N PHE A 173 6.36 -23.85 7.10
CA PHE A 173 6.35 -22.55 6.42
C PHE A 173 7.55 -22.45 5.48
N LEU A 174 7.31 -22.14 4.21
CA LEU A 174 8.35 -21.93 3.20
C LEU A 174 8.49 -20.43 2.88
N VAL A 175 9.51 -19.78 3.43
CA VAL A 175 9.66 -18.33 3.38
C VAL A 175 10.95 -17.91 2.68
N GLY A 176 10.86 -17.19 1.56
CA GLY A 176 12.03 -16.58 0.93
C GLY A 176 13.06 -17.58 0.37
N LEU A 177 12.61 -18.74 -0.13
CA LEU A 177 13.51 -19.75 -0.73
C LEU A 177 13.81 -19.48 -2.21
N LYS A 178 12.95 -18.72 -2.90
CA LYS A 178 13.07 -18.38 -4.32
C LYS A 178 13.17 -16.89 -4.60
N GLN A 179 13.06 -16.09 -3.55
CA GLN A 179 13.27 -14.66 -3.60
C GLN A 179 13.85 -14.22 -2.26
N GLU A 180 14.48 -13.07 -2.28
CA GLU A 180 14.99 -12.44 -1.08
C GLU A 180 13.85 -12.22 -0.06
N GLY A 181 14.03 -12.70 1.17
CA GLY A 181 13.05 -12.52 2.24
C GLY A 181 12.75 -11.04 2.51
N ASN A 182 11.54 -10.77 3.00
CA ASN A 182 11.11 -9.46 3.51
C ASN A 182 10.81 -9.58 5.01
N PRO A 183 11.30 -8.67 5.89
CA PRO A 183 11.07 -8.74 7.33
C PRO A 183 9.59 -8.89 7.71
N LEU A 184 8.69 -8.22 7.00
CA LEU A 184 7.24 -8.30 7.24
C LEU A 184 6.68 -9.69 6.91
N MET A 185 7.13 -10.30 5.81
CA MET A 185 6.68 -11.66 5.47
C MET A 185 7.24 -12.69 6.45
N MET A 186 8.45 -12.47 6.96
CA MET A 186 9.05 -13.31 8.00
C MET A 186 8.28 -13.18 9.31
N GLU A 187 7.97 -11.96 9.75
CA GLU A 187 7.19 -11.70 10.95
C GLU A 187 5.82 -12.40 10.89
N ARG A 188 5.10 -12.26 9.78
CA ARG A 188 3.82 -12.95 9.53
C ARG A 188 3.93 -14.46 9.71
N ALA A 189 4.91 -15.09 9.06
CA ALA A 189 5.11 -16.54 9.16
C ALA A 189 5.48 -16.97 10.58
N MET A 190 6.33 -16.20 11.26
CA MET A 190 6.75 -16.47 12.64
C MET A 190 5.60 -16.35 13.63
N LEU A 191 4.73 -15.33 13.50
CA LEU A 191 3.55 -15.17 14.36
C LEU A 191 2.59 -16.38 14.22
N CYS A 192 2.30 -16.82 13.00
CA CYS A 192 1.49 -18.02 12.78
C CYS A 192 2.17 -19.27 13.33
N ALA A 193 3.48 -19.44 13.10
CA ALA A 193 4.23 -20.59 13.62
C ALA A 193 4.21 -20.64 15.16
N LEU A 194 4.36 -19.50 15.82
CA LEU A 194 4.26 -19.38 17.28
C LEU A 194 2.85 -19.72 17.78
N GLU A 195 1.81 -19.28 17.07
CA GLU A 195 0.44 -19.61 17.43
C GLU A 195 0.16 -21.12 17.29
N ILE A 196 0.63 -21.74 16.22
CA ILE A 196 0.47 -23.19 15.98
C ILE A 196 1.27 -24.01 16.99
N GLN A 197 2.49 -23.60 17.35
CA GLN A 197 3.29 -24.27 18.39
C GLN A 197 2.64 -24.27 19.78
N ARG A 198 1.70 -23.34 20.04
CA ARG A 198 0.93 -23.31 21.30
C ARG A 198 -0.24 -24.28 21.30
N MET A 199 -0.59 -24.86 20.15
CA MET A 199 -1.69 -25.82 20.03
C MET A 199 -1.18 -27.22 20.40
N GLU A 200 -1.99 -27.96 21.15
CA GLU A 200 -1.60 -29.28 21.66
C GLU A 200 -1.27 -30.24 20.52
N GLY A 201 -0.11 -30.89 20.60
CA GLY A 201 0.36 -31.86 19.61
C GLY A 201 0.80 -31.27 18.26
N CYS A 202 0.64 -29.97 18.02
CA CYS A 202 1.03 -29.34 16.77
C CYS A 202 2.48 -28.86 16.79
N ASN A 203 3.17 -29.01 15.65
CA ASN A 203 4.52 -28.50 15.45
C ASN A 203 4.55 -27.55 14.26
N ALA A 204 5.29 -26.46 14.37
CA ALA A 204 5.55 -25.54 13.27
C ALA A 204 7.05 -25.37 13.04
N SER A 205 7.47 -25.52 11.78
CA SER A 205 8.84 -25.35 11.31
C SER A 205 8.89 -24.28 10.22
N VAL A 206 9.88 -23.40 10.26
CA VAL A 206 10.09 -22.37 9.24
C VAL A 206 11.36 -22.69 8.46
N ILE A 207 11.22 -22.92 7.15
CA ILE A 207 12.33 -23.13 6.22
C ILE A 207 12.52 -21.84 5.42
N THR A 208 13.70 -21.25 5.54
CA THR A 208 14.02 -20.00 4.87
C THR A 208 15.43 -19.98 4.30
N GLY A 209 15.61 -19.29 3.16
CA GLY A 209 16.92 -19.09 2.55
C GLY A 209 17.75 -18.06 3.31
N ASN A 210 17.08 -17.14 4.01
CA ASN A 210 17.70 -16.09 4.81
C ASN A 210 16.75 -15.57 5.88
N VAL A 211 17.22 -15.51 7.12
CA VAL A 211 16.50 -14.84 8.20
C VAL A 211 16.75 -13.33 8.07
N LYS A 212 15.69 -12.57 7.81
CA LYS A 212 15.73 -11.11 7.93
C LYS A 212 15.07 -10.67 9.23
N LEU A 213 15.84 -9.92 10.01
CA LEU A 213 15.36 -9.22 11.19
C LEU A 213 15.15 -7.75 10.80
N ALA A 214 14.05 -7.17 11.28
CA ALA A 214 13.80 -5.73 11.18
C ALA A 214 14.67 -4.96 12.18
#